data_AF-A0A6P0Z2I6-F1
#
_entry.id   AF-A0A6P0Z2I6-F1
#
_cell.length_a   1.000
_cell.length_b   1.000
_cell.length_c   1.000
_cell.angle_alpha   90.00
_cell.angle_beta   90.00
_cell.angle_gamma   90.00
#
_symmetry.space_group_name_H-M   'P 1'
#
loop_
_entity.id
_entity.type
_entity.pdbx_description
1 polymer ?
#
loop_
_entity_poly.entity_id
_entity_poly.type
_entity_poly.pdbx_seq_one_letter_code
_entity_poly.pdbx_strand_id
1 'polypeptide(L)'
;YIDNVLNDQEAYEAQLHGIAAFAFSVFDINGDNQLSLEEYRQFYKAGGLGENEANEIFRRLNLSDDDSISKEKYLELIDQFFRSEDPEAPGNFLFGKV
;
A
#
# COMPACT_ATOMS: atom_id res chain seq x y z
N TYR A 1 12.90 -14.81 -17.62
CA TYR A 1 12.64 -13.36 -17.78
C TYR A 1 12.40 -12.64 -16.44
N ILE A 2 12.26 -13.36 -15.30
CA ILE A 2 12.05 -12.73 -13.97
C ILE A 2 13.31 -12.77 -13.09
N ASP A 3 14.35 -13.52 -13.47
CA ASP A 3 15.53 -13.78 -12.62
C ASP A 3 16.51 -12.59 -12.51
N ASN A 4 16.56 -11.71 -13.52
CA ASN A 4 17.53 -10.60 -13.54
C ASN A 4 17.06 -9.32 -12.82
N VAL A 5 15.77 -9.23 -12.48
CA VAL A 5 15.22 -8.05 -11.76
C VAL A 5 15.55 -8.11 -10.26
N LEU A 6 15.83 -9.30 -9.71
CA LEU A 6 16.15 -9.45 -8.28
C LEU A 6 17.60 -9.11 -7.93
N ASN A 7 18.52 -9.09 -8.91
CA ASN A 7 19.95 -8.82 -8.68
C ASN A 7 20.35 -7.35 -8.85
N ASP A 8 19.48 -6.52 -9.42
CA ASP A 8 19.76 -5.13 -9.72
C ASP A 8 18.86 -4.24 -8.83
N GLN A 9 19.36 -3.97 -7.63
CA GLN A 9 18.58 -3.36 -6.55
C GLN A 9 18.00 -1.99 -6.94
N GLU A 10 18.74 -1.18 -7.70
CA GLU A 10 18.27 0.11 -8.21
C GLU A 10 17.14 -0.05 -9.25
N ALA A 11 17.25 -1.02 -10.15
CA ALA A 11 16.21 -1.27 -11.16
C ALA A 11 14.93 -1.84 -10.52
N TYR A 12 15.08 -2.70 -9.51
CA TYR A 12 13.98 -3.21 -8.70
C TYR A 12 13.27 -2.08 -7.97
N GLU A 13 14.00 -1.21 -7.27
CA GLU A 13 13.46 -0.05 -6.55
C GLU A 13 12.71 0.89 -7.50
N ALA A 14 13.30 1.22 -8.65
CA ALA A 14 12.66 2.09 -9.63
C ALA A 14 11.36 1.48 -10.20
N GLN A 15 11.36 0.18 -10.49
CA GLN A 15 10.16 -0.51 -10.98
C GLN A 15 9.09 -0.63 -9.89
N LEU A 16 9.49 -0.99 -8.67
CA LEU A 16 8.60 -1.12 -7.52
C LEU A 16 7.94 0.22 -7.19
N HIS A 17 8.73 1.29 -7.13
CA HIS A 17 8.22 2.65 -6.92
C HIS A 17 7.28 3.08 -8.05
N GLY A 18 7.59 2.74 -9.30
CA GLY A 18 6.71 3.05 -10.43
C GLY A 18 5.35 2.33 -10.32
N ILE A 19 5.36 1.04 -10.01
CA ILE A 19 4.15 0.24 -9.84
C ILE A 19 3.35 0.71 -8.62
N ALA A 20 4.02 0.98 -7.50
CA ALA A 20 3.42 1.47 -6.28
C ALA A 20 2.80 2.86 -6.46
N ALA A 21 3.50 3.79 -7.11
CA ALA A 21 2.96 5.11 -7.41
C ALA A 21 1.76 5.04 -8.36
N PHE A 22 1.78 4.14 -9.34
CA PHE A 22 0.64 3.91 -10.20
C PHE A 22 -0.55 3.35 -9.42
N ALA A 23 -0.34 2.32 -8.59
CA ALA A 23 -1.38 1.77 -7.73
C ALA A 23 -1.96 2.84 -6.79
N PHE A 24 -1.11 3.67 -6.17
CA PHE A 24 -1.54 4.78 -5.35
C PHE A 24 -2.44 5.74 -6.14
N SER A 25 -2.05 6.14 -7.36
CA SER A 25 -2.86 7.02 -8.20
C SER A 25 -4.19 6.44 -8.65
N VAL A 26 -4.35 5.11 -8.60
CA VAL A 26 -5.61 4.43 -8.89
C VAL A 26 -6.55 4.50 -7.68
N PHE A 27 -6.01 4.49 -6.47
CA PHE A 27 -6.77 4.57 -5.23
C PHE A 27 -7.05 6.01 -4.77
N ASP A 28 -6.15 6.94 -5.09
CA ASP A 28 -6.29 8.39 -4.90
C ASP A 28 -7.28 8.95 -5.94
N ILE A 29 -8.56 8.94 -5.60
CA ILE A 29 -9.65 9.35 -6.50
C ILE A 29 -9.72 10.87 -6.59
N ASN A 30 -9.45 11.56 -5.48
CA ASN A 30 -9.54 13.02 -5.41
C ASN A 30 -8.27 13.72 -5.94
N GLY A 31 -7.15 13.01 -6.09
CA GLY A 31 -5.87 13.50 -6.61
C GLY A 31 -5.08 14.34 -5.61
N ASP A 32 -5.35 14.23 -4.31
CA ASP A 32 -4.71 15.03 -3.26
C ASP A 32 -3.36 14.45 -2.81
N ASN A 33 -2.90 13.36 -3.44
CA ASN A 33 -1.70 12.61 -3.10
C ASN A 33 -1.73 11.98 -1.69
N GLN A 34 -2.92 11.81 -1.12
CA GLN A 34 -3.15 11.17 0.15
C GLN A 34 -4.25 10.12 -0.02
N LEU A 35 -4.14 9.01 0.69
CA LEU A 35 -5.15 7.98 0.68
C LEU A 35 -5.99 8.12 1.94
N SER A 36 -7.17 8.71 1.81
CA SER A 36 -8.11 8.77 2.92
C SER A 36 -8.73 7.41 3.20
N LEU A 37 -9.20 7.20 4.42
CA LEU A 37 -9.90 5.98 4.78
C LEU A 37 -11.21 5.80 3.98
N GLU A 38 -11.85 6.89 3.55
CA GLU A 38 -13.03 6.82 2.67
C GLU A 38 -12.67 6.29 1.27
N GLU A 39 -11.60 6.77 0.66
CA GLU A 39 -11.10 6.29 -0.64
C GLU A 39 -10.67 4.83 -0.55
N TYR A 40 -10.00 4.47 0.54
CA TYR A 40 -9.61 3.09 0.79
C TYR A 40 -10.81 2.16 0.95
N ARG A 41 -11.85 2.59 1.69
CA ARG A 41 -13.12 1.86 1.81
C ARG A 41 -13.81 1.69 0.46
N GLN A 42 -13.86 2.73 -0.36
CA GLN A 42 -14.47 2.67 -1.70
C GLN A 42 -13.73 1.68 -2.60
N PHE A 43 -12.40 1.67 -2.57
CA PHE A 43 -11.60 0.72 -3.32
C PHE A 43 -11.89 -0.73 -2.91
N TYR A 44 -11.85 -1.03 -1.60
CA TYR A 44 -12.14 -2.38 -1.10
C TYR A 44 -13.57 -2.82 -1.45
N LYS A 45 -14.54 -1.91 -1.33
CA LYS A 45 -15.93 -2.14 -1.75
C LYS A 45 -16.04 -2.43 -3.25
N ALA A 46 -15.33 -1.70 -4.09
CA ALA A 46 -15.27 -1.96 -5.53
C ALA A 46 -14.60 -3.30 -5.86
N GLY A 47 -13.60 -3.71 -5.07
CA GLY A 47 -12.93 -5.01 -5.14
C GLY A 47 -13.75 -6.19 -4.59
N GLY A 48 -14.96 -5.96 -4.05
CA GLY A 48 -15.81 -6.99 -3.47
C GLY A 48 -15.41 -7.41 -2.05
N LEU A 49 -14.49 -6.68 -1.42
CA LEU A 49 -14.12 -6.85 -0.02
C LEU A 49 -14.98 -5.92 0.86
N GLY A 50 -15.24 -6.35 2.09
CA GLY A 50 -16.10 -5.60 3.01
C GLY A 50 -15.42 -4.32 3.53
N GLU A 51 -16.21 -3.26 3.76
CA GLU A 51 -15.74 -1.99 4.34
C GLU A 51 -15.04 -2.16 5.70
N ASN A 52 -15.30 -3.27 6.40
CA ASN A 52 -14.65 -3.60 7.67
C ASN A 52 -13.14 -3.91 7.53
N GLU A 53 -12.72 -4.50 6.41
CA GLU A 53 -11.30 -4.83 6.20
C GLU A 53 -10.45 -3.57 6.04
N ALA A 54 -10.95 -2.58 5.32
CA ALA A 54 -10.28 -1.29 5.16
C ALA A 54 -10.02 -0.61 6.51
N ASN A 55 -11.01 -0.61 7.41
CA ASN A 55 -10.86 -0.07 8.75
C ASN A 55 -9.86 -0.87 9.60
N GLU A 56 -9.86 -2.21 9.47
CA GLU A 56 -8.93 -3.05 10.21
C GLU A 56 -7.48 -2.81 9.77
N ILE A 57 -7.24 -2.66 8.47
CA ILE A 57 -5.91 -2.34 7.92
C ILE A 57 -5.43 -0.97 8.42
N PHE A 58 -6.28 0.07 8.39
CA PHE A 58 -5.91 1.38 8.94
C PHE A 58 -5.50 1.31 10.40
N ARG A 59 -6.26 0.57 11.23
CA ARG A 59 -5.90 0.34 12.64
C ARG A 59 -4.57 -0.39 12.78
N ARG A 60 -4.30 -1.41 11.94
CA ARG A 60 -3.01 -2.15 11.95
C ARG A 60 -1.84 -1.26 11.53
N LEU A 61 -2.07 -0.28 10.67
CA LEU A 61 -1.07 0.73 10.28
C LEU A 61 -0.86 1.81 11.34
N ASN A 62 -1.52 1.73 12.50
CA ASN A 62 -1.57 2.76 13.55
C ASN A 62 -2.12 4.11 13.03
N LEU A 63 -3.08 4.06 12.10
CA LEU A 63 -3.75 5.24 11.56
C LEU A 63 -5.16 5.33 12.15
N SER A 64 -5.59 6.56 12.45
CA SER A 64 -6.94 6.87 12.90
C SER A 64 -7.91 7.00 11.72
N ASP A 65 -9.21 7.11 11.99
CA ASP A 65 -10.23 7.32 10.94
C ASP A 65 -10.06 8.66 10.18
N ASP A 66 -9.39 9.64 10.78
CA ASP A 66 -9.09 10.96 10.21
C ASP A 66 -7.68 11.04 9.60
N ASP A 67 -6.85 10.02 9.81
CA ASP A 67 -5.53 9.94 9.21
C ASP A 67 -5.63 9.54 7.74
N SER A 68 -4.63 9.95 6.95
CA SER A 68 -4.48 9.56 5.55
C SER A 68 -3.10 8.96 5.32
N ILE A 69 -3.00 8.04 4.36
CA ILE A 69 -1.71 7.50 3.95
C ILE A 69 -1.14 8.43 2.88
N SER A 70 -0.18 9.27 3.25
CA SER A 70 0.55 10.06 2.27
C SER A 70 1.30 9.13 1.30
N LYS A 71 1.51 9.58 0.07
CA LYS A 71 2.26 8.83 -0.95
C LYS A 71 3.62 8.32 -0.46
N GLU A 72 4.36 9.14 0.30
CA GLU A 72 5.66 8.76 0.88
C GLU A 72 5.51 7.57 1.84
N LYS A 73 4.51 7.63 2.73
CA LYS A 73 4.23 6.55 3.68
C LYS A 73 3.79 5.27 2.97
N TYR A 74 3.01 5.40 1.90
CA TYR A 74 2.62 4.25 1.08
C TYR A 74 3.83 3.56 0.44
N LEU A 75 4.78 4.33 -0.10
CA LEU A 75 6.01 3.77 -0.67
C LEU A 75 6.86 3.07 0.38
N GLU A 76 6.98 3.63 1.59
CA GLU A 76 7.65 2.96 2.71
C GLU A 76 6.97 1.63 3.07
N LEU A 77 5.64 1.59 3.09
CA LEU A 77 4.88 0.38 3.41
C LEU A 77 5.03 -0.69 2.32
N ILE A 78 5.09 -0.30 1.05
CA ILE A 78 5.38 -1.22 -0.06
C ILE A 78 6.81 -1.75 0.02
N ASP A 79 7.80 -0.89 0.30
CA ASP A 79 9.18 -1.34 0.46
C ASP A 79 9.31 -2.33 1.62
N GLN A 80 8.64 -2.05 2.75
CA GLN A 80 8.53 -3.00 3.86
C GLN A 80 7.83 -4.31 3.45
N PHE A 81 6.74 -4.27 2.69
CA PHE A 81 6.06 -5.48 2.23
C PHE A 81 6.99 -6.39 1.39
N PHE A 82 7.87 -5.81 0.56
CA PHE A 82 8.74 -6.57 -0.32
C PHE A 82 10.10 -6.95 0.28
N ARG A 83 10.60 -6.18 1.24
CA ARG A 83 11.93 -6.39 1.83
C ARG A 83 11.92 -6.88 3.26
N SER A 84 10.86 -6.59 4.01
CA SER A 84 10.83 -6.94 5.42
C SER A 84 10.71 -8.45 5.57
N GLU A 85 11.71 -9.05 6.22
CA GLU A 85 11.62 -10.41 6.73
C GLU A 85 10.77 -10.48 8.01
N ASP A 86 10.44 -9.32 8.60
CA ASP A 86 9.58 -9.22 9.77
C ASP A 86 8.11 -9.43 9.36
N PRO A 87 7.46 -10.51 9.83
CA PRO A 87 6.06 -10.81 9.52
C PRO A 87 5.08 -9.80 10.16
N GLU A 88 5.49 -9.06 11.19
CA GLU A 88 4.67 -8.07 11.89
C GLU A 88 4.87 -6.64 11.36
N ALA A 89 5.68 -6.46 10.30
CA ALA A 89 5.88 -5.15 9.69
C ALA A 89 4.55 -4.56 9.18
N PRO A 90 4.29 -3.25 9.39
CA PRO A 90 3.05 -2.62 8.98
C PRO A 90 2.78 -2.73 7.47
N GLY A 91 3.85 -2.74 6.65
CA GLY A 91 3.77 -2.99 5.21
C GLY A 91 3.08 -4.30 4.82
N ASN A 92 3.23 -5.36 5.62
CA ASN A 92 2.63 -6.68 5.37
C ASN A 92 1.10 -6.65 5.40
N PHE A 93 0.53 -5.73 6.17
CA PHE A 93 -0.90 -5.58 6.32
C PHE A 93 -1.55 -4.71 5.24
N LEU A 94 -0.76 -4.01 4.41
CA LEU A 94 -1.25 -3.11 3.37
C LEU A 94 -2.13 -3.82 2.31
N PHE A 95 -1.90 -5.10 2.07
CA PHE A 95 -2.69 -5.93 1.16
C PHE A 95 -3.43 -7.08 1.86
N GLY A 96 -3.53 -7.02 3.19
CA GLY A 96 -4.36 -7.95 3.97
C GLY A 96 -4.04 -9.44 3.84
N LYS A 97 -2.84 -9.85 3.39
CA LYS A 97 -2.48 -11.28 3.24
C LYS A 97 -1.63 -11.75 4.43
N VAL A 98 -1.81 -12.93 5.03
CA VAL A 98 -2.60 -14.16 4.79
C VAL A 98 -3.12 -14.69 6.13
#